data_AF-A0A7K5E7P6-F1
#
_entry.id   AF-A0A7K5E7P6-F1
#
_cell.length_a   1.000
_cell.length_b   1.000
_cell.length_c   1.000
_cell.angle_alpha   90.00
_cell.angle_beta   90.00
_cell.angle_gamma   90.00
#
_symmetry.space_group_name_H-M   'P 1'
#
loop_
_entity.id
_entity.type
_entity.pdbx_description
1 polymer ?
#
loop_
_entity_poly.entity_id
_entity_poly.type
_entity_poly.pdbx_seq_one_letter_code
_entity_poly.pdbx_strand_id
1 'polypeptide(L)'
;INLPPKVRSQPLQGPTAFTDASSTTSTAAVVWQEQDQWQCVKRKDKSLSVQLLEASAVMLACSLFPTEHLNFVTDSMFVAKLCQAMSGPGVSTSPAAIMIKEALYSRQVTVSVVHVNSHEPVKGFYQIGNDKADAAAKGIWTLQEARQLHESLHIGAEALVKQCNIPVLDAKHIVATCPHCQK
;
A
#
# COMPACT_ATOMS: atom_id res chain seq x y z
N ILE A 1 -23.53 -16.12 -17.92
CA ILE A 1 -22.46 -15.59 -18.79
C ILE A 1 -21.14 -15.83 -18.07
N ASN A 2 -20.29 -16.73 -18.58
CA ASN A 2 -18.92 -16.88 -18.07
C ASN A 2 -18.10 -15.71 -18.62
N LEU A 3 -17.96 -14.66 -17.81
CA LEU A 3 -17.07 -13.56 -18.13
C LEU A 3 -15.62 -14.09 -18.13
N PRO A 4 -14.77 -13.69 -19.09
CA PRO A 4 -13.37 -14.09 -19.07
C PRO A 4 -12.70 -13.59 -17.78
N PRO A 5 -11.70 -14.33 -17.26
CA PRO A 5 -11.01 -13.95 -16.03
C PRO A 5 -10.46 -12.52 -16.12
N LYS A 6 -10.80 -11.68 -15.14
CA LYS A 6 -10.30 -10.30 -15.07
C LYS A 6 -8.83 -10.23 -14.66
N VAL A 7 -8.30 -11.27 -14.03
CA VAL A 7 -6.90 -11.35 -13.62
C VAL A 7 -6.14 -12.30 -14.54
N ARG A 8 -4.98 -11.86 -15.00
CA ARG A 8 -4.01 -12.61 -15.81
C ARG A 8 -2.84 -13.04 -14.93
N SER A 9 -2.27 -14.19 -15.25
CA SER A 9 -1.17 -14.79 -14.48
C SER A 9 0.21 -14.19 -14.80
N GLN A 10 0.35 -13.49 -15.93
CA GLN A 10 1.61 -12.89 -16.37
C GLN A 10 1.39 -11.41 -16.73
N PRO A 11 2.35 -10.53 -16.42
CA PRO A 11 2.32 -9.13 -16.83
C PRO A 11 2.12 -8.97 -18.33
N LEU A 12 1.29 -8.01 -18.75
CA LEU A 12 1.05 -7.68 -20.16
C LEU A 12 1.42 -6.22 -20.43
N GLN A 13 1.41 -5.81 -21.69
CA GLN A 13 1.64 -4.41 -22.05
C GLN A 13 0.57 -3.51 -21.41
N GLY A 14 1.02 -2.48 -20.71
CA GLY A 14 0.17 -1.50 -20.03
C GLY A 14 0.89 -0.84 -18.84
N PRO A 15 0.26 0.14 -18.19
CA PRO A 15 0.79 0.79 -16.99
C PRO A 15 1.14 -0.22 -15.89
N THR A 16 2.21 0.09 -15.15
CA THR A 16 2.59 -0.66 -13.93
C THR A 16 2.40 0.24 -12.72
N ALA A 17 1.51 -0.18 -11.82
CA ALA A 17 1.24 0.53 -10.57
C ALA A 17 1.69 -0.30 -9.37
N PHE A 18 2.49 0.33 -8.52
CA PHE A 18 2.98 -0.17 -7.26
C PHE A 18 2.05 0.30 -6.15
N THR A 19 1.63 -0.62 -5.29
CA THR A 19 0.72 -0.31 -4.19
C THR A 19 1.31 -0.76 -2.88
N ASP A 20 1.13 0.07 -1.87
CA ASP A 20 1.44 -0.26 -0.49
C ASP A 20 0.47 0.44 0.45
N ALA A 21 0.36 -0.06 1.67
CA ALA A 21 -0.37 0.58 2.73
C ALA A 21 0.37 0.59 4.07
N SER A 22 0.22 1.69 4.80
CA SER A 22 0.72 1.82 6.16
C SER A 22 -0.45 1.93 7.14
N SER A 23 -0.54 0.98 8.06
CA SER A 23 -1.44 1.10 9.23
C SER A 23 -1.09 2.32 10.07
N THR A 24 0.19 2.67 10.13
CA THR A 24 0.70 3.65 11.06
C THR A 24 0.35 5.08 10.67
N THR A 25 0.33 5.37 9.37
CA THR A 25 -0.16 6.65 8.83
C THR A 25 -1.59 6.54 8.30
N SER A 26 -2.22 5.37 8.46
CA SER A 26 -3.53 5.02 7.91
C SER A 26 -3.66 5.37 6.42
N THR A 27 -2.61 5.10 5.65
CA THR A 27 -2.47 5.56 4.26
C THR A 27 -2.42 4.36 3.31
N ALA A 28 -3.23 4.41 2.26
CA ALA A 28 -3.09 3.59 1.06
C ALA A 28 -2.40 4.43 -0.02
N ALA A 29 -1.38 3.89 -0.68
CA ALA A 29 -0.60 4.59 -1.68
C ALA A 29 -0.55 3.81 -3.00
N VAL A 30 -0.55 4.56 -4.10
CA VAL A 30 -0.28 4.04 -5.45
C VAL A 30 0.80 4.90 -6.07
N VAL A 31 1.82 4.25 -6.62
CA VAL A 31 2.94 4.87 -7.33
C VAL A 31 3.05 4.25 -8.71
N TRP A 32 3.31 5.05 -9.73
CA TRP A 32 3.56 4.57 -11.10
C TRP A 32 4.57 5.47 -11.80
N GLN A 33 5.01 5.05 -12.98
CA GLN A 33 5.91 5.85 -13.81
C GLN A 33 5.18 6.32 -15.06
N GLU A 34 5.31 7.60 -15.37
CA GLU A 34 4.81 8.24 -16.60
C GLU A 34 5.94 9.09 -17.19
N GLN A 35 6.33 8.84 -18.45
CA GLN A 35 7.41 9.55 -19.14
C GLN A 35 8.70 9.64 -18.29
N ASP A 36 9.13 8.51 -17.74
CA ASP A 36 10.26 8.36 -16.82
C ASP A 36 10.15 9.08 -15.46
N GLN A 37 9.06 9.79 -15.20
CA GLN A 37 8.80 10.46 -13.92
C GLN A 37 7.90 9.63 -13.01
N TRP A 38 8.22 9.60 -11.72
CA TRP A 38 7.43 8.90 -10.72
C TRP A 38 6.25 9.75 -10.25
N GLN A 39 5.06 9.19 -10.36
CA GLN A 39 3.80 9.77 -9.92
C GLN A 39 3.29 9.04 -8.68
N CYS A 40 2.48 9.73 -7.86
CA CYS A 40 1.94 9.15 -6.64
C CYS A 40 0.55 9.71 -6.30
N VAL A 41 -0.36 8.82 -5.89
CA VAL A 41 -1.65 9.17 -5.26
C VAL A 41 -1.77 8.43 -3.93
N LYS A 42 -2.36 9.10 -2.94
CA LYS A 42 -2.55 8.57 -1.59
C LYS A 42 -3.98 8.77 -1.13
N ARG A 43 -4.47 7.87 -0.29
CA ARG A 43 -5.73 8.03 0.45
C ARG A 43 -5.48 7.71 1.92
N LYS A 44 -5.83 8.65 2.80
CA LYS A 44 -5.82 8.42 4.25
C LYS A 44 -7.21 7.99 4.72
N ASP A 45 -7.29 6.91 5.48
CA ASP A 45 -8.51 6.48 6.14
C ASP A 45 -8.20 5.77 7.47
N LYS A 46 -8.42 6.47 8.58
CA LYS A 46 -8.14 5.99 9.93
C LYS A 46 -9.09 4.91 10.42
N SER A 47 -10.20 4.69 9.72
CA SER A 47 -11.18 3.66 10.09
C SER A 47 -10.83 2.28 9.56
N LEU A 48 -9.88 2.20 8.62
CA LEU A 48 -9.55 0.96 7.92
C LEU A 48 -8.37 0.24 8.58
N SER A 49 -8.47 -1.09 8.63
CA SER A 49 -7.32 -1.95 8.95
C SER A 49 -6.30 -1.93 7.80
N VAL A 50 -5.07 -2.38 8.06
CA VAL A 50 -4.03 -2.45 7.01
C VAL A 50 -4.51 -3.26 5.80
N GLN A 51 -5.17 -4.40 6.01
CA GLN A 51 -5.69 -5.22 4.92
C GLN A 51 -6.74 -4.50 4.05
N LEU A 52 -7.54 -3.61 4.64
CA LEU A 52 -8.50 -2.78 3.91
C LEU A 52 -7.85 -1.56 3.27
N LEU A 53 -6.77 -1.04 3.84
CA LEU A 53 -5.93 -0.02 3.19
C LEU A 53 -5.21 -0.60 1.97
N GLU A 54 -4.67 -1.82 2.05
CA GLU A 54 -4.09 -2.53 0.91
C GLU A 54 -5.13 -2.74 -0.20
N ALA A 55 -6.34 -3.21 0.15
CA ALA A 55 -7.44 -3.31 -0.80
C ALA A 55 -7.84 -1.93 -1.37
N SER A 56 -7.80 -0.87 -0.57
CA SER A 56 -8.05 0.50 -1.03
C SER A 56 -6.99 0.98 -2.03
N ALA A 57 -5.73 0.60 -1.84
CA ALA A 57 -4.66 0.90 -2.78
C ALA A 57 -4.91 0.22 -4.14
N VAL A 58 -5.39 -1.04 -4.13
CA VAL A 58 -5.84 -1.74 -5.35
C VAL A 58 -6.97 -0.97 -6.03
N MET A 59 -7.99 -0.52 -5.27
CA MET A 59 -9.11 0.23 -5.84
C MET A 59 -8.64 1.53 -6.48
N LEU A 60 -7.73 2.26 -5.82
CA LEU A 60 -7.12 3.47 -6.36
C LEU A 60 -6.39 3.17 -7.67
N ALA A 61 -5.52 2.17 -7.70
CA ALA A 61 -4.79 1.78 -8.90
C ALA A 61 -5.74 1.39 -10.05
N CYS A 62 -6.80 0.65 -9.73
CA CYS A 62 -7.83 0.27 -10.68
C CYS A 62 -8.56 1.48 -11.27
N SER A 63 -8.84 2.49 -10.45
CA SER A 63 -9.52 3.73 -10.86
C SER A 63 -8.65 4.67 -11.69
N LEU A 64 -7.32 4.63 -11.50
CA LEU A 64 -6.37 5.45 -12.27
C LEU A 64 -6.22 4.97 -13.72
N PHE A 65 -6.35 3.67 -13.97
CA PHE A 65 -6.11 3.07 -15.29
C PHE A 65 -7.31 2.28 -15.83
N PRO A 66 -8.52 2.86 -15.95
CA PRO A 66 -9.77 2.11 -16.10
C PRO A 66 -9.92 1.36 -17.45
N THR A 67 -9.22 1.84 -18.48
CA THR A 67 -9.39 1.42 -19.88
C THR A 67 -8.20 0.67 -20.47
N GLU A 68 -7.10 0.53 -19.72
CA GLU A 68 -5.89 -0.16 -20.16
C GLU A 68 -5.65 -1.42 -19.32
N HIS A 69 -4.83 -2.35 -19.80
CA HIS A 69 -4.36 -3.43 -18.94
C HIS A 69 -3.47 -2.86 -17.83
N LEU A 70 -3.67 -3.29 -16.59
CA LEU A 70 -2.88 -2.81 -15.45
C LEU A 70 -2.01 -3.94 -14.89
N ASN A 71 -0.70 -3.72 -14.85
CA ASN A 71 0.21 -4.54 -14.05
C ASN A 71 0.23 -3.98 -12.62
N PHE A 72 -0.48 -4.66 -11.74
CA PHE A 72 -0.56 -4.33 -10.32
C PHE A 72 0.57 -5.03 -9.57
N VAL A 73 1.39 -4.26 -8.87
CA VAL A 73 2.54 -4.74 -8.11
C VAL A 73 2.32 -4.45 -6.63
N THR A 74 2.44 -5.47 -5.78
CA THR A 74 2.28 -5.35 -4.33
C THR A 74 3.24 -6.28 -3.61
N ASP A 75 3.70 -5.91 -2.43
CA ASP A 75 4.38 -6.81 -1.49
C ASP A 75 3.45 -7.44 -0.45
N SER A 76 2.15 -7.08 -0.50
CA SER A 76 1.11 -7.70 0.31
C SER A 76 0.71 -9.05 -0.27
N MET A 77 1.27 -10.12 0.31
CA MET A 77 0.88 -11.50 -0.01
C MET A 77 -0.64 -11.73 0.15
N PHE A 78 -1.27 -11.04 1.10
CA PHE A 78 -2.72 -11.11 1.32
C PHE A 78 -3.50 -10.63 0.09
N VAL A 79 -3.21 -9.42 -0.39
CA VAL A 79 -3.90 -8.86 -1.56
C VAL A 79 -3.54 -9.63 -2.83
N ALA A 80 -2.28 -10.02 -3.00
CA ALA A 80 -1.86 -10.79 -4.16
C ALA A 80 -2.67 -12.09 -4.30
N LYS A 81 -2.76 -12.88 -3.22
CA LYS A 81 -3.55 -14.11 -3.19
C LYS A 81 -5.05 -13.85 -3.38
N LEU A 82 -5.56 -12.78 -2.77
CA LEU A 82 -6.97 -12.45 -2.87
C LEU A 82 -7.37 -12.07 -4.30
N CYS A 83 -6.55 -11.27 -4.99
CA CYS A 83 -6.74 -10.97 -6.42
C CYS A 83 -6.67 -12.23 -7.29
N GLN A 84 -5.70 -13.12 -7.05
CA GLN A 84 -5.59 -14.38 -7.79
C GLN A 84 -6.82 -15.28 -7.59
N ALA A 85 -7.34 -15.36 -6.37
CA ALA A 85 -8.55 -16.11 -6.05
C ALA A 85 -9.80 -15.59 -6.79
N MET A 86 -9.84 -14.31 -7.19
CA MET A 86 -10.95 -13.75 -7.98
C MET A 86 -11.08 -14.37 -9.38
N SER A 87 -10.07 -15.10 -9.85
CA SER A 87 -10.12 -15.83 -11.12
C SER A 87 -10.56 -17.29 -10.99
N GLY A 88 -10.80 -17.78 -9.77
CA GLY A 88 -11.21 -19.15 -9.49
C GLY A 88 -12.59 -19.26 -8.84
N PRO A 89 -13.14 -20.48 -8.71
CA PRO A 89 -14.37 -20.72 -7.95
C PRO A 89 -14.13 -20.54 -6.44
N GLY A 90 -15.06 -19.87 -5.74
CA GLY A 90 -15.01 -19.71 -4.28
C GLY A 90 -14.48 -18.36 -3.78
N VAL A 91 -15.04 -17.25 -4.28
CA VAL A 91 -14.66 -15.90 -3.83
C VAL A 91 -15.02 -15.67 -2.36
N SER A 92 -14.03 -15.30 -1.55
CA SER A 92 -14.22 -14.84 -0.16
C SER A 92 -15.24 -13.70 -0.10
N THR A 93 -16.07 -13.66 0.94
CA THR A 93 -17.02 -12.56 1.21
C THR A 93 -16.47 -11.56 2.23
N SER A 94 -15.17 -11.61 2.53
CA SER A 94 -14.54 -10.62 3.40
C SER A 94 -14.66 -9.20 2.81
N PRO A 95 -14.66 -8.15 3.64
CA PRO A 95 -14.76 -6.78 3.13
C PRO A 95 -13.67 -6.42 2.10
N ALA A 96 -12.43 -6.86 2.32
CA ALA A 96 -11.34 -6.69 1.34
C ALA A 96 -11.63 -7.40 0.01
N ALA A 97 -12.21 -8.61 0.05
CA ALA A 97 -12.58 -9.37 -1.14
C ALA A 97 -13.65 -8.66 -1.97
N ILE A 98 -14.63 -8.07 -1.28
CA ILE A 98 -15.68 -7.26 -1.92
C ILE A 98 -15.05 -6.03 -2.60
N MET A 99 -14.21 -5.27 -1.90
CA MET A 99 -13.52 -4.09 -2.45
C MET A 99 -12.68 -4.44 -3.70
N ILE A 100 -11.87 -5.50 -3.61
CA ILE A 100 -11.04 -5.94 -4.74
C ILE A 100 -11.93 -6.39 -5.91
N LYS A 101 -13.00 -7.14 -5.63
CA LYS A 101 -13.95 -7.56 -6.66
C LYS A 101 -14.55 -6.34 -7.36
N GLU A 102 -15.09 -5.39 -6.61
CA GLU A 102 -15.65 -4.16 -7.17
C GLU A 102 -14.63 -3.40 -8.02
N ALA A 103 -13.40 -3.25 -7.53
CA ALA A 103 -12.32 -2.63 -8.29
C ALA A 103 -12.04 -3.35 -9.61
N LEU A 104 -11.90 -4.68 -9.61
CA LEU A 104 -11.63 -5.45 -10.82
C LEU A 104 -12.77 -5.41 -11.83
N TYR A 105 -14.03 -5.47 -11.36
CA TYR A 105 -15.21 -5.47 -12.23
C TYR A 105 -15.65 -4.07 -12.67
N SER A 106 -15.21 -3.01 -11.99
CA SER A 106 -15.39 -1.61 -12.45
C SER A 106 -14.55 -1.29 -13.70
N ARG A 107 -13.50 -2.07 -13.97
CA ARG A 107 -12.58 -1.86 -15.09
C ARG A 107 -13.11 -2.48 -16.37
N GLN A 108 -12.81 -1.85 -17.51
CA GLN A 108 -13.16 -2.38 -18.82
C GLN A 108 -12.21 -3.53 -19.22
N VAL A 109 -10.93 -3.40 -18.86
CA VAL A 109 -9.85 -4.31 -19.27
C VAL A 109 -9.37 -5.17 -18.08
N THR A 110 -8.43 -6.08 -18.33
CA THR A 110 -7.88 -7.02 -17.34
C THR A 110 -6.76 -6.40 -16.49
N VAL A 111 -6.33 -7.12 -15.46
CA VAL A 111 -5.14 -6.80 -14.64
C VAL A 111 -4.21 -8.01 -14.58
N SER A 112 -2.94 -7.78 -14.29
CA SER A 112 -1.98 -8.80 -13.87
C SER A 112 -1.50 -8.48 -12.47
N VAL A 113 -1.29 -9.50 -11.64
CA VAL A 113 -0.83 -9.33 -10.26
C VAL A 113 0.60 -9.81 -10.15
N VAL A 114 1.50 -8.92 -9.77
CA VAL A 114 2.91 -9.19 -9.47
C VAL A 114 3.11 -9.03 -7.98
N HIS A 115 3.52 -10.11 -7.33
CA HIS A 115 3.90 -10.05 -5.92
C HIS A 115 5.42 -9.84 -5.80
N VAL A 116 5.84 -8.81 -5.06
CA VAL A 116 7.25 -8.54 -4.73
C VAL A 116 7.53 -9.03 -3.32
N ASN A 117 8.61 -9.76 -3.10
CA ASN A 117 8.99 -10.17 -1.75
C ASN A 117 9.87 -9.10 -1.11
N SER A 118 9.32 -8.34 -0.15
CA SER A 118 10.08 -7.32 0.59
C SER A 118 11.22 -7.88 1.45
N HIS A 119 11.24 -9.19 1.75
CA HIS A 119 12.32 -9.85 2.47
C HIS A 119 13.44 -10.39 1.57
N GLU A 120 13.17 -10.60 0.28
CA GLU A 120 14.14 -11.10 -0.70
C GLU A 120 14.06 -10.23 -1.97
N PRO A 121 14.54 -8.99 -1.91
CA PRO A 121 14.33 -8.01 -2.96
C PRO A 121 15.13 -8.38 -4.23
N VAL A 122 14.43 -8.56 -5.35
CA VAL A 122 15.07 -8.65 -6.67
C VAL A 122 15.37 -7.24 -7.15
N LYS A 123 16.66 -6.89 -7.26
CA LYS A 123 17.09 -5.56 -7.72
C LYS A 123 16.50 -5.23 -9.09
N GLY A 124 15.98 -4.01 -9.25
CA GLY A 124 15.48 -3.51 -10.53
C GLY A 124 14.22 -2.66 -10.40
N PHE A 125 13.52 -2.50 -11.51
CA PHE A 125 12.31 -1.67 -11.63
C PHE A 125 11.27 -1.98 -10.55
N TYR A 126 11.00 -3.27 -10.29
CA TYR A 126 9.99 -3.66 -9.33
C TYR A 126 10.34 -3.26 -7.89
N GLN A 127 11.61 -3.42 -7.49
CA GLN A 127 12.04 -3.02 -6.15
C GLN A 127 12.00 -1.49 -5.99
N ILE A 128 12.48 -0.75 -6.99
CA ILE A 128 12.47 0.73 -6.96
C ILE A 128 11.05 1.26 -6.81
N GLY A 129 10.10 0.68 -7.56
CA GLY A 129 8.69 1.06 -7.45
C GLY A 129 8.07 0.69 -6.10
N ASN A 130 8.39 -0.49 -5.57
CA ASN A 130 7.95 -0.92 -4.25
C ASN A 130 8.46 0.01 -3.15
N ASP A 131 9.76 0.33 -3.14
CA ASP A 131 10.37 1.24 -2.17
C ASP A 131 9.71 2.63 -2.20
N LYS A 132 9.30 3.09 -3.39
CA LYS A 132 8.58 4.36 -3.54
C LYS A 132 7.14 4.27 -3.03
N ALA A 133 6.45 3.17 -3.27
CA ALA A 133 5.11 2.95 -2.72
C ALA A 133 5.15 2.89 -1.19
N ASP A 134 6.13 2.16 -0.63
CA ASP A 134 6.40 2.09 0.81
C ASP A 134 6.71 3.46 1.43
N ALA A 135 7.60 4.23 0.80
CA ALA A 135 7.87 5.60 1.24
C ALA A 135 6.63 6.50 1.13
N ALA A 136 5.82 6.33 0.08
CA ALA A 136 4.60 7.11 -0.10
C ALA A 136 3.52 6.79 0.94
N ALA A 137 3.35 5.51 1.29
CA ALA A 137 2.42 5.03 2.31
C ALA A 137 2.87 5.46 3.71
N LYS A 138 4.15 5.31 4.03
CA LYS A 138 4.74 5.85 5.28
C LYS A 138 4.63 7.37 5.35
N GLY A 139 4.64 8.06 4.21
CA GLY A 139 4.36 9.49 4.11
C GLY A 139 5.31 10.38 4.94
N ILE A 140 4.94 11.65 5.06
CA ILE A 140 5.55 12.57 6.03
C ILE A 140 4.67 12.52 7.27
N TRP A 141 5.26 12.16 8.40
CA TRP A 141 4.55 12.12 9.66
C TRP A 141 4.41 13.51 10.25
N THR A 142 3.22 13.82 10.74
CA THR A 142 3.05 14.98 11.63
C THR A 142 3.63 14.69 13.01
N LEU A 143 3.99 15.73 13.76
CA LEU A 143 4.43 15.58 15.15
C LEU A 143 3.35 14.89 16.03
N GLN A 144 2.07 15.10 15.71
CA GLN A 144 0.97 14.45 16.40
C GLN A 144 0.93 12.95 16.12
N GLU A 145 1.05 12.53 14.86
CA GLU A 145 1.10 11.09 14.49
C GLU A 145 2.33 10.41 15.11
N ALA A 146 3.48 11.09 15.13
CA ALA A 146 4.69 10.59 15.79
C ALA A 146 4.50 10.44 17.32
N ARG A 147 3.78 11.37 17.96
CA ARG A 147 3.43 11.27 19.37
C ARG A 147 2.51 10.07 19.64
N GLN A 148 1.49 9.86 18.82
CA GLN A 148 0.58 8.71 18.94
C GLN A 148 1.30 7.37 18.72
N LEU A 149 2.25 7.30 17.79
CA LEU A 149 3.11 6.13 17.64
C LEU A 149 3.93 5.86 18.90
N HIS A 150 4.53 6.90 19.48
CA HIS A 150 5.27 6.76 20.73
C HIS A 150 4.37 6.33 21.88
N GLU A 151 3.17 6.89 22.02
CA GLU A 151 2.21 6.53 23.06
C GLU A 151 1.73 5.08 22.94
N SER A 152 1.66 4.53 21.72
CA SER A 152 1.23 3.15 21.49
C SER A 152 2.35 2.12 21.65
N LEU A 153 3.58 2.44 21.21
CA LEU A 153 4.69 1.47 21.14
C LEU A 153 5.83 1.76 22.12
N HIS A 154 5.84 2.94 22.76
CA HIS A 154 6.89 3.41 23.65
C HIS A 154 8.32 3.31 23.08
N ILE A 155 8.46 3.52 21.76
CA ILE A 155 9.76 3.49 21.07
C ILE A 155 10.60 4.75 21.36
N GLY A 156 11.92 4.61 21.40
CA GLY A 156 12.85 5.70 21.70
C GLY A 156 12.97 6.77 20.60
N ALA A 157 13.62 7.89 20.93
CA ALA A 157 13.72 9.06 20.06
C ALA A 157 14.42 8.77 18.73
N GLU A 158 15.47 7.95 18.72
CA GLU A 158 16.17 7.57 17.49
C GLU A 158 15.28 6.75 16.55
N ALA A 159 14.47 5.83 17.09
CA ALA A 159 13.53 5.04 16.32
C ALA A 159 12.43 5.94 15.73
N LEU A 160 11.92 6.90 16.52
CA LEU A 160 10.96 7.91 16.04
C LEU A 160 11.52 8.77 14.90
N VAL A 161 12.77 9.23 14.99
CA VAL A 161 13.41 10.00 13.91
C VAL A 161 13.50 9.16 12.64
N LYS A 162 13.95 7.91 12.74
CA LYS A 162 14.08 7.00 11.59
C LYS A 162 12.73 6.67 10.96
N GLN A 163 11.70 6.44 11.77
CA GLN A 163 10.40 5.95 11.29
C GLN A 163 9.47 7.07 10.83
N CYS A 164 9.51 8.21 11.51
CA CYS A 164 8.61 9.34 11.24
C CYS A 164 9.28 10.44 10.39
N ASN A 165 10.61 10.39 10.21
CA ASN A 165 11.40 11.43 9.56
C ASN A 165 11.15 12.83 10.15
N ILE A 166 11.02 12.91 11.49
CA ILE A 166 10.84 14.15 12.24
C ILE A 166 12.18 14.67 12.79
N PRO A 167 12.30 15.98 13.11
CA PRO A 167 13.50 16.52 13.72
C PRO A 167 13.87 15.83 15.03
N VAL A 168 15.17 15.62 15.26
CA VAL A 168 15.70 14.96 16.47
C VAL A 168 15.23 15.64 17.76
N LEU A 169 15.14 16.97 17.75
CA LEU A 169 14.66 17.75 18.90
C LEU A 169 13.21 17.42 19.24
N ASP A 170 12.34 17.36 18.24
CA ASP A 170 10.93 17.03 18.44
C ASP A 170 10.75 15.59 18.92
N ALA A 171 11.51 14.64 18.36
CA ALA A 171 11.48 13.26 18.80
C ALA A 171 11.91 13.11 20.28
N LYS A 172 12.98 13.80 20.69
CA LYS A 172 13.41 13.82 22.09
C LYS A 172 12.34 14.43 23.00
N HIS A 173 11.70 15.52 22.56
CA HIS A 173 10.62 16.16 23.31
C HIS A 173 9.39 15.24 23.46
N ILE A 174 9.00 14.51 22.41
CA ILE A 174 7.91 13.53 22.46
C ILE A 174 8.19 12.46 23.53
N VAL A 175 9.38 11.86 23.52
CA VAL A 175 9.76 10.84 24.50
C VAL A 175 9.85 11.42 25.92
N ALA A 176 10.47 12.60 26.07
CA ALA A 176 10.62 13.25 27.36
C ALA A 176 9.29 13.69 27.98
N THR A 177 8.25 13.93 27.17
CA THR A 177 6.92 14.29 27.69
C THR A 177 6.00 13.09 27.91
N CYS A 178 6.47 11.86 27.68
CA CYS A 178 5.67 10.65 27.89
C CYS A 178 5.67 10.21 29.36
N PRO A 179 4.52 10.23 30.06
CA PRO A 179 4.44 9.88 31.48
C PRO A 179 4.76 8.41 31.78
N HIS A 180 4.67 7.53 30.77
CA HIS A 180 4.96 6.10 30.90
C HIS A 180 6.45 5.77 30.77
N CYS A 181 7.21 6.59 30.03
CA CYS A 181 8.64 6.37 29.77
C CYS A 181 9.57 7.13 30.73
N GLN A 182 9.02 8.02 31.58
CA GLN A 182 9.76 8.83 32.56
C GLN A 182 9.95 8.13 33.92
N LYS A 183 9.65 6.83 34.03
CA LYS A 183 9.84 6.05 35.26
C LYS A 183 11.19 5.35 35.31
#